data_AF-A0A2N9MCZ8-F1
#
_entry.id   AF-A0A2N9MCZ8-F1
#
_cell.length_a   1.000
_cell.length_b   1.000
_cell.length_c   1.000
_cell.angle_alpha   90.00
_cell.angle_beta   90.00
_cell.angle_gamma   90.00
#
_symmetry.space_group_name_H-M   'P 1'
#
loop_
_entity.id
_entity.type
_entity.pdbx_description
1 polymer ?
#
loop_
_entity_poly.entity_id
_entity_poly.type
_entity_poly.pdbx_seq_one_letter_code
_entity_poly.pdbx_strand_id
1 'polypeptide(L)'
;MIWLGCGASVGAGILLRPDGGILLAAIGGYLLWLLLRSLQTRRAEGRTGRLLAPRTILWAGVLVAAAATAPLIPWTLRNLHTLHRFEPLAPRYATDSDEIVMTGFNRWTKTWIADYVSVQEIYWNVPGAEMDVTRLPRRAFDSKQQRETTSELFADYNRNHDMTPELDARFAALARERVHAAPLRYYLGLPAVRIADMWLRPRVELLPSDPRWWEFNDDGRWLAVSLVFGIVNLVYVALAAAGLLRSREVFGVALFVIFMLLRSVFLGSLENPEPRYTLECYPAVIVLASAVFHRRA
;
A
#
# COMPACT_ATOMS: atom_id res chain seq x y z
N MET A 1 1.27 23.58 -20.69
CA MET A 1 1.76 22.32 -21.28
C MET A 1 2.35 21.36 -20.24
N ILE A 2 3.35 21.76 -19.44
CA ILE A 2 4.00 20.83 -18.46
C ILE A 2 3.01 20.22 -17.46
N TRP A 3 2.09 21.00 -16.87
CA TRP A 3 1.09 20.49 -15.92
C TRP A 3 0.07 19.52 -16.55
N LEU A 4 -0.29 19.75 -17.81
CA LEU A 4 -1.15 18.83 -18.57
C LEU A 4 -0.41 17.52 -18.86
N GLY A 5 0.87 17.60 -19.24
CA GLY A 5 1.71 16.42 -19.42
C GLY A 5 1.86 15.61 -18.12
N CYS A 6 2.10 16.30 -17.00
CA CYS A 6 2.14 15.68 -15.68
C CYS A 6 0.81 14.97 -15.34
N GLY A 7 -0.33 15.66 -15.51
CA GLY A 7 -1.64 15.06 -15.30
C GLY A 7 -1.89 13.86 -16.22
N ALA A 8 -1.55 13.96 -17.51
CA ALA A 8 -1.68 12.85 -18.45
C ALA A 8 -0.82 11.64 -18.07
N SER A 9 0.42 11.85 -17.59
CA SER A 9 1.27 10.77 -17.08
C SER A 9 0.68 10.11 -15.83
N VAL A 10 0.09 10.89 -14.93
CA VAL A 10 -0.62 10.36 -13.76
C VAL A 10 -1.87 9.58 -14.19
N GLY A 11 -2.62 10.09 -15.15
CA GLY A 11 -3.78 9.41 -15.73
C GLY A 11 -3.42 8.08 -16.38
N ALA A 12 -2.33 8.02 -17.13
CA ALA A 12 -1.79 6.77 -17.67
C ALA A 12 -1.40 5.79 -16.53
N GLY A 13 -0.80 6.29 -15.45
CA GLY A 13 -0.52 5.50 -14.25
C GLY A 13 -1.78 4.91 -13.62
N ILE A 14 -2.85 5.70 -13.47
CA ILE A 14 -4.14 5.25 -12.95
C ILE A 14 -4.76 4.16 -13.83
N LEU A 15 -4.66 4.30 -15.16
CA LEU A 15 -5.17 3.31 -16.11
C LEU A 15 -4.41 1.98 -16.06
N LEU A 16 -3.10 2.02 -15.81
CA LEU A 16 -2.30 0.80 -15.63
C LEU A 16 -2.60 0.14 -14.29
N ARG A 17 -2.74 0.95 -13.23
CA ARG A 17 -3.05 0.48 -11.88
C ARG A 17 -3.86 1.52 -11.11
N PRO A 18 -4.96 1.13 -10.44
CA PRO A 18 -5.81 2.08 -9.72
C PRO A 18 -5.08 2.80 -8.58
N ASP A 19 -4.05 2.18 -7.97
CA ASP A 19 -3.21 2.81 -6.94
C ASP A 19 -2.31 3.93 -7.46
N GLY A 20 -2.22 4.13 -8.79
CA GLY A 20 -1.62 5.33 -9.39
C GLY A 20 -2.29 6.64 -8.93
N GLY A 21 -3.54 6.57 -8.46
CA GLY A 21 -4.25 7.71 -7.86
C GLY A 21 -3.57 8.26 -6.60
N ILE A 22 -2.74 7.48 -5.91
CA ILE A 22 -1.96 7.92 -4.74
C ILE A 22 -0.96 9.01 -5.14
N LEU A 23 -0.38 8.93 -6.35
CA LEU A 23 0.52 9.96 -6.85
C LEU A 23 -0.24 11.28 -7.11
N LEU A 24 -1.47 11.21 -7.63
CA LEU A 24 -2.33 12.39 -7.78
C LEU A 24 -2.62 13.05 -6.42
N ALA A 25 -2.96 12.24 -5.42
CA ALA A 25 -3.18 12.72 -4.05
C ALA A 25 -1.91 13.35 -3.45
N ALA A 26 -0.73 12.78 -3.71
CA ALA A 26 0.53 13.34 -3.26
C ALA A 26 0.86 14.69 -3.92
N ILE A 27 0.64 14.82 -5.23
CA ILE A 27 0.80 16.08 -5.97
C ILE A 27 -0.17 17.14 -5.42
N GLY A 28 -1.44 16.77 -5.22
CA GLY A 28 -2.46 17.65 -4.65
C GLY A 28 -2.08 18.13 -3.24
N GLY A 29 -1.63 17.20 -2.37
CA GLY A 29 -1.17 17.53 -1.01
C GLY A 29 0.05 18.46 -1.01
N TYR A 30 1.01 18.23 -1.91
CA TYR A 30 2.18 19.10 -2.05
C TYR A 30 1.82 20.50 -2.56
N LEU A 31 0.95 20.60 -3.57
CA LEU A 31 0.46 21.88 -4.09
C LEU A 31 -0.36 22.64 -3.03
N LEU A 32 -1.18 21.94 -2.24
CA LEU A 32 -1.91 22.54 -1.12
C LEU A 32 -0.95 23.09 -0.07
N TRP A 33 0.09 22.34 0.29
CA TRP A 33 1.12 22.81 1.21
C TRP A 33 1.85 24.06 0.69
N LEU A 34 2.21 24.09 -0.61
CA LEU A 34 2.78 25.28 -1.25
C LEU A 34 1.81 26.47 -1.24
N LEU A 35 0.53 26.23 -1.50
CA LEU A 35 -0.51 27.24 -1.46
C LEU A 35 -0.62 27.85 -0.05
N LEU A 36 -0.73 27.02 0.99
CA LEU A 36 -0.80 27.46 2.37
C LEU A 36 0.43 28.28 2.78
N ARG A 37 1.63 27.83 2.41
CA ARG A 37 2.86 28.60 2.62
C ARG A 37 2.83 29.95 1.92
N SER A 38 2.41 30.00 0.66
CA SER A 38 2.33 31.24 -0.12
C SER A 38 1.35 32.27 0.47
N LEU A 39 0.26 31.79 1.10
CA LEU A 39 -0.72 32.63 1.77
C LEU A 39 -0.22 33.13 3.13
N GLN A 40 0.49 32.28 3.89
CA GLN A 40 1.07 32.65 5.18
C GLN A 40 2.18 33.69 5.03
N THR A 41 3.10 33.53 4.07
CA THR A 41 4.20 34.48 3.86
C THR A 41 3.73 35.84 3.37
N ARG A 42 2.64 35.90 2.55
CA ARG A 42 2.04 37.18 2.14
C ARG A 42 1.40 37.96 3.27
N ARG A 43 0.92 37.27 4.31
CA ARG A 43 0.37 37.91 5.53
C ARG A 43 1.47 38.41 6.46
N ALA A 44 2.68 37.82 6.41
CA ALA A 44 3.72 38.05 7.39
C ALA A 44 4.62 39.26 7.09
N GLU A 45 4.95 39.60 5.84
CA GLU A 45 5.67 40.83 5.47
C GLU A 45 5.96 40.85 3.95
N GLY A 46 6.07 42.04 3.36
CA GLY A 46 6.44 42.30 1.95
C GLY A 46 7.88 41.92 1.59
N ARG A 47 8.39 40.77 2.06
CA ARG A 47 9.73 40.26 1.76
C ARG A 47 9.73 39.39 0.50
N THR A 48 10.55 39.83 -0.43
CA THR A 48 10.89 39.37 -1.78
C THR A 48 11.49 37.95 -1.82
N GLY A 49 10.73 36.95 -1.37
CA GLY A 49 10.98 35.55 -1.75
C GLY A 49 10.21 35.20 -3.02
N ARG A 50 10.86 34.61 -4.04
CA ARG A 50 10.23 34.08 -5.27
C ARG A 50 9.29 32.90 -4.97
N LEU A 51 8.20 33.12 -4.23
CA LEU A 51 7.14 32.13 -4.06
C LEU A 51 6.18 32.20 -5.24
N LEU A 52 5.79 31.04 -5.76
CA LEU A 52 4.81 30.92 -6.84
C LEU A 52 3.50 31.64 -6.45
N ALA A 53 2.91 32.36 -7.39
CA ALA A 53 1.64 33.03 -7.13
C ALA A 53 0.54 32.00 -6.78
N PRO A 54 -0.32 32.24 -5.76
CA PRO A 54 -1.40 31.32 -5.37
C PRO A 54 -2.28 30.89 -6.54
N ARG A 55 -2.59 31.84 -7.43
CA ARG A 55 -3.35 31.59 -8.66
C ARG A 55 -2.65 30.57 -9.56
N THR A 56 -1.33 30.66 -9.73
CA THR A 56 -0.55 29.70 -10.52
C THR A 56 -0.58 28.30 -9.89
N ILE A 57 -0.49 28.19 -8.57
CA ILE A 57 -0.56 26.91 -7.85
C ILE A 57 -1.95 26.28 -8.02
N LEU A 58 -3.01 27.07 -7.88
CA LEU A 58 -4.39 26.60 -8.07
C LEU A 58 -4.61 26.11 -9.50
N TRP A 59 -4.20 26.88 -10.51
CA TRP A 59 -4.31 26.47 -11.91
C TRP A 59 -3.46 25.23 -12.21
N ALA A 60 -2.27 25.10 -11.65
CA ALA A 60 -1.47 23.88 -11.76
C ALA A 60 -2.24 22.67 -11.23
N GLY A 61 -2.84 22.78 -10.03
CA GLY A 61 -3.66 21.72 -9.43
C GLY A 61 -4.86 21.34 -10.29
N VAL A 62 -5.61 22.34 -10.78
CA VAL A 62 -6.77 22.11 -11.67
C VAL A 62 -6.35 21.41 -12.96
N LEU A 63 -5.26 21.86 -13.60
CA LEU A 63 -4.78 21.28 -14.86
C LEU A 63 -4.29 19.85 -14.67
N VAL A 64 -3.54 19.57 -13.60
CA VAL A 64 -3.09 18.21 -13.28
C VAL A 64 -4.29 17.30 -13.00
N ALA A 65 -5.22 17.73 -12.15
CA ALA A 65 -6.39 16.94 -11.78
C ALA A 65 -7.28 16.64 -13.01
N ALA A 66 -7.60 17.66 -13.82
CA ALA A 66 -8.42 17.50 -15.00
C ALA A 66 -7.76 16.57 -16.03
N ALA A 67 -6.46 16.73 -16.30
CA ALA A 67 -5.75 15.86 -17.24
C ALA A 67 -5.56 14.43 -16.70
N ALA A 68 -5.44 14.25 -15.38
CA ALA A 68 -5.32 12.92 -14.76
C ALA A 68 -6.64 12.14 -14.72
N THR A 69 -7.78 12.81 -14.56
CA THR A 69 -9.09 12.16 -14.49
C THR A 69 -9.80 12.06 -15.84
N ALA A 70 -9.45 12.89 -16.82
CA ALA A 70 -10.04 12.84 -18.15
C ALA A 70 -10.02 11.45 -18.81
N PRO A 71 -8.94 10.64 -18.71
CA PRO A 71 -8.91 9.29 -19.27
C PRO A 71 -9.89 8.31 -18.62
N LEU A 72 -10.40 8.60 -17.42
CA LEU A 72 -11.40 7.78 -16.74
C LEU A 72 -12.83 8.03 -17.25
N ILE A 73 -13.06 9.15 -17.95
CA ILE A 73 -14.38 9.55 -18.43
C ILE A 73 -14.96 8.51 -19.42
N PRO A 74 -14.24 8.07 -20.47
CA PRO A 74 -14.78 7.09 -21.41
C PRO A 74 -15.16 5.77 -20.73
N TRP A 75 -14.32 5.28 -19.81
CA TRP A 75 -14.59 4.08 -19.02
C TRP A 75 -15.85 4.24 -18.15
N THR A 76 -15.95 5.35 -17.42
CA THR A 76 -17.10 5.66 -16.56
C THR A 76 -18.39 5.76 -17.36
N LEU A 77 -18.36 6.44 -18.51
CA LEU A 77 -19.52 6.56 -19.40
C LEU A 77 -19.93 5.22 -20.00
N ARG A 78 -18.96 4.40 -20.42
CA ARG A 78 -19.22 3.04 -20.89
C ARG A 78 -19.89 2.21 -19.80
N ASN A 79 -19.39 2.24 -18.56
CA ASN A 79 -19.99 1.50 -17.45
C ASN A 79 -21.39 2.02 -17.09
N LEU A 80 -21.60 3.33 -17.12
CA LEU A 80 -22.93 3.91 -16.87
C LEU A 80 -23.94 3.53 -17.94
N HIS A 81 -23.52 3.48 -19.21
CA HIS A 81 -24.38 3.13 -20.33
C HIS A 81 -24.65 1.61 -20.41
N THR A 82 -23.61 0.79 -20.25
CA THR A 82 -23.69 -0.67 -20.49
C THR A 82 -24.03 -1.48 -19.23
N LEU A 83 -23.47 -1.11 -18.09
CA LEU A 83 -23.66 -1.82 -16.81
C LEU A 83 -24.64 -1.10 -15.88
N HIS A 84 -25.10 0.11 -16.25
CA HIS A 84 -25.92 0.98 -15.41
C HIS A 84 -25.31 1.26 -14.03
N ARG A 85 -23.97 1.27 -13.95
CA ARG A 85 -23.20 1.50 -12.72
C ARG A 85 -22.20 2.63 -12.91
N PHE A 86 -22.15 3.55 -11.94
CA PHE A 86 -21.13 4.59 -11.88
C PHE A 86 -19.84 4.01 -11.28
N GLU A 87 -18.97 3.50 -12.14
CA GLU A 87 -17.74 2.81 -11.72
C GLU A 87 -16.53 3.37 -12.48
N PRO A 88 -15.92 4.48 -11.98
CA PRO A 88 -14.78 5.12 -12.63
C PRO A 88 -13.45 4.38 -12.42
N LEU A 89 -13.39 3.50 -11.42
CA LEU A 89 -12.24 2.67 -11.07
C LEU A 89 -12.72 1.25 -10.78
N ALA A 90 -11.86 0.26 -11.00
CA ALA A 90 -12.16 -1.12 -10.68
C ALA A 90 -12.55 -1.29 -9.19
N PRO A 91 -13.44 -2.25 -8.86
CA PRO A 91 -13.79 -2.57 -7.47
C PRO A 91 -12.55 -2.92 -6.65
N ARG A 92 -12.56 -2.60 -5.35
CA ARG A 92 -11.43 -2.85 -4.43
C ARG A 92 -10.90 -4.28 -4.48
N TYR A 93 -11.81 -5.25 -4.58
CA TYR A 93 -11.49 -6.68 -4.55
C TYR A 93 -11.46 -7.31 -5.95
N ALA A 94 -11.58 -6.50 -7.02
CA ALA A 94 -11.65 -6.97 -8.40
C ALA A 94 -12.70 -8.07 -8.64
N THR A 95 -13.77 -8.06 -7.84
CA THR A 95 -14.86 -9.04 -7.91
C THR A 95 -15.83 -8.70 -9.03
N ASP A 96 -16.39 -9.74 -9.62
CA ASP A 96 -17.48 -9.59 -10.58
C ASP A 96 -18.77 -9.09 -9.89
N SER A 97 -19.71 -8.61 -10.71
CA SER A 97 -20.90 -7.92 -10.23
C SER A 97 -21.88 -8.78 -9.42
N ASP A 98 -21.78 -10.10 -9.58
CA ASP A 98 -22.56 -11.18 -8.98
C ASP A 98 -21.75 -12.00 -7.97
N GLU A 99 -20.45 -11.73 -7.83
CA GLU A 99 -19.57 -12.43 -6.91
C GLU A 99 -19.69 -11.86 -5.49
N ILE A 100 -19.73 -12.77 -4.50
CA ILE A 100 -19.82 -12.41 -3.10
C ILE A 100 -18.43 -12.05 -2.57
N VAL A 101 -18.27 -10.83 -2.08
CA VAL A 101 -17.04 -10.40 -1.40
C VAL A 101 -16.97 -11.04 -0.02
N MET A 102 -15.90 -11.79 0.25
CA MET A 102 -15.60 -12.41 1.56
C MET A 102 -15.13 -11.41 2.63
N THR A 103 -16.00 -10.45 2.96
CA THR A 103 -15.66 -9.33 3.85
C THR A 103 -15.30 -9.78 5.28
N GLY A 104 -15.93 -10.84 5.78
CA GLY A 104 -15.67 -11.41 7.09
C GLY A 104 -14.30 -12.07 7.18
N PHE A 105 -13.96 -12.89 6.18
CA PHE A 105 -12.63 -13.48 6.03
C PHE A 105 -11.55 -12.39 5.91
N ASN A 106 -11.75 -11.40 5.03
CA ASN A 106 -10.83 -10.27 4.85
C ASN A 106 -10.66 -9.46 6.14
N ARG A 107 -11.73 -9.30 6.93
CA ARG A 107 -11.63 -8.63 8.22
C ARG A 107 -10.86 -9.47 9.23
N TRP A 108 -11.09 -10.79 9.26
CA TRP A 108 -10.36 -11.71 10.13
C TRP A 108 -8.87 -11.73 9.81
N THR A 109 -8.49 -11.83 8.54
CA THR A 109 -7.08 -11.78 8.13
C THR A 109 -6.40 -10.47 8.54
N LYS A 110 -7.11 -9.33 8.46
CA LYS A 110 -6.60 -8.04 8.97
C LYS A 110 -6.34 -8.00 10.47
N THR A 111 -6.85 -8.94 11.25
CA THR A 111 -6.58 -9.02 12.70
C THR A 111 -5.26 -9.71 13.05
N TRP A 112 -4.53 -10.25 12.06
CA TRP A 112 -3.28 -10.96 12.34
C TRP A 112 -2.27 -11.02 11.20
N ILE A 113 -2.68 -10.95 9.92
CA ILE A 113 -1.74 -10.91 8.78
C ILE A 113 -0.89 -9.66 8.91
N ALA A 114 0.42 -9.84 8.93
CA ALA A 114 1.40 -8.76 9.05
C ALA A 114 2.52 -8.85 8.01
N ASP A 115 2.61 -9.96 7.27
CA ASP A 115 3.71 -10.25 6.37
C ASP A 115 3.27 -11.02 5.13
N TYR A 116 4.15 -11.03 4.12
CA TYR A 116 3.94 -11.72 2.85
C TYR A 116 3.75 -13.24 2.97
N VAL A 117 4.43 -13.91 3.91
CA VAL A 117 4.29 -15.37 4.11
C VAL A 117 2.85 -15.74 4.42
N SER A 118 2.22 -14.96 5.31
CA SER A 118 0.80 -15.16 5.65
C SER A 118 -0.13 -14.94 4.46
N VAL A 119 0.23 -14.03 3.54
CA VAL A 119 -0.54 -13.79 2.31
C VAL A 119 -0.45 -15.00 1.39
N GLN A 120 0.77 -15.46 1.13
CA GLN A 120 1.04 -16.58 0.23
C GLN A 120 0.49 -17.91 0.75
N GLU A 121 0.63 -18.18 2.05
CA GLU A 121 0.25 -19.48 2.62
C GLU A 121 -1.24 -19.58 2.96
N ILE A 122 -1.93 -18.46 3.20
CA ILE A 122 -3.33 -18.47 3.65
C ILE A 122 -4.21 -17.61 2.74
N TYR A 123 -3.92 -16.31 2.61
CA TYR A 123 -4.85 -15.37 1.95
C TYR A 123 -5.10 -15.71 0.46
N TRP A 124 -4.05 -16.01 -0.30
CA TRP A 124 -4.16 -16.32 -1.74
C TRP A 124 -4.79 -17.69 -2.04
N ASN A 125 -4.85 -18.57 -1.06
CA ASN A 125 -5.39 -19.92 -1.22
C ASN A 125 -6.91 -19.96 -1.05
N VAL A 126 -7.54 -18.82 -0.73
CA VAL A 126 -8.99 -18.71 -0.51
C VAL A 126 -9.61 -17.80 -1.58
N PRO A 127 -10.62 -18.28 -2.33
CA PRO A 127 -11.18 -19.63 -2.31
C PRO A 127 -10.35 -20.64 -3.13
N GLY A 128 -10.69 -21.94 -3.07
CA GLY A 128 -10.22 -22.96 -4.00
C GLY A 128 -9.15 -23.95 -3.49
N ALA A 129 -8.39 -23.64 -2.45
CA ALA A 129 -7.34 -24.54 -1.92
C ALA A 129 -7.48 -24.77 -0.41
N GLU A 130 -6.91 -25.87 0.10
CA GLU A 130 -7.01 -26.20 1.52
C GLU A 130 -6.34 -25.14 2.41
N MET A 131 -7.04 -24.76 3.47
CA MET A 131 -6.47 -23.95 4.54
C MET A 131 -5.87 -24.83 5.63
N ASP A 132 -4.57 -24.69 5.86
CA ASP A 132 -3.83 -25.42 6.90
C ASP A 132 -3.65 -24.55 8.16
N VAL A 133 -4.28 -24.98 9.26
CA VAL A 133 -4.20 -24.28 10.54
C VAL A 133 -2.79 -24.30 11.14
N THR A 134 -1.95 -25.27 10.76
CA THR A 134 -0.57 -25.38 11.26
C THR A 134 0.34 -24.31 10.68
N ARG A 135 -0.03 -23.74 9.53
CA ARG A 135 0.68 -22.60 8.91
C ARG A 135 0.35 -21.26 9.55
N LEU A 136 -0.70 -21.18 10.38
CA LEU A 136 -1.05 -19.93 11.04
C LEU A 136 -0.02 -19.55 12.12
N PRO A 137 0.50 -18.32 12.11
CA PRO A 137 1.42 -17.85 13.13
C PRO A 137 0.69 -17.69 14.48
N ARG A 138 1.43 -17.74 15.59
CA ARG A 138 0.87 -17.57 16.95
C ARG A 138 -0.05 -16.36 17.09
N ARG A 139 0.28 -15.25 16.40
CA ARG A 139 -0.51 -13.99 16.43
C ARG A 139 -1.92 -14.11 15.82
N ALA A 140 -2.21 -15.18 15.08
CA ALA A 140 -3.54 -15.47 14.53
C ALA A 140 -4.57 -15.83 15.63
N PHE A 141 -4.11 -16.13 16.85
CA PHE A 141 -4.95 -16.54 17.97
C PHE A 141 -4.64 -15.71 19.22
N ASP A 142 -5.67 -15.30 19.96
CA ASP A 142 -5.50 -14.62 21.26
C ASP A 142 -5.67 -15.58 22.45
N SER A 143 -6.26 -16.76 22.22
CA SER A 143 -6.49 -17.79 23.23
C SER A 143 -6.50 -19.20 22.61
N LYS A 144 -6.46 -20.24 23.45
CA LYS A 144 -6.62 -21.64 23.01
C LYS A 144 -8.01 -21.87 22.39
N GLN A 145 -9.05 -21.31 23.01
CA GLN A 145 -10.41 -21.40 22.50
C GLN A 145 -10.54 -20.75 21.10
N GLN A 146 -9.96 -19.57 20.88
CA GLN A 146 -9.95 -18.95 19.55
C GLN A 146 -9.22 -19.82 18.52
N ARG A 147 -8.16 -20.54 18.92
CA ARG A 147 -7.46 -21.48 18.04
C ARG A 147 -8.35 -22.65 17.65
N GLU A 148 -9.07 -23.24 18.60
CA GLU A 148 -10.04 -24.31 18.34
C GLU A 148 -11.16 -23.83 17.41
N THR A 149 -11.76 -22.67 17.68
CA THR A 149 -12.78 -22.07 16.80
C THR A 149 -12.25 -21.80 15.39
N THR A 150 -11.00 -21.35 15.27
CA THR A 150 -10.39 -21.13 13.94
C THR A 150 -10.14 -22.46 13.22
N SER A 151 -9.70 -23.51 13.94
CA SER A 151 -9.55 -24.86 13.40
C SER A 151 -10.88 -25.40 12.87
N GLU A 152 -11.97 -25.21 13.60
CA GLU A 152 -13.32 -25.59 13.17
C GLU A 152 -13.75 -24.84 11.91
N LEU A 153 -13.51 -23.54 11.83
CA LEU A 153 -13.80 -22.74 10.62
C LEU A 153 -13.01 -23.23 9.39
N PHE A 154 -11.74 -23.58 9.59
CA PHE A 154 -10.91 -24.13 8.51
C PHE A 154 -11.41 -25.50 8.07
N ALA A 155 -11.76 -26.38 9.01
CA ALA A 155 -12.35 -27.68 8.69
C ALA A 155 -13.69 -27.54 7.96
N ASP A 156 -14.51 -26.56 8.34
CA ASP A 156 -15.78 -26.27 7.67
C ASP A 156 -15.58 -25.77 6.24
N TYR A 157 -14.62 -24.87 6.04
CA TYR A 157 -14.22 -24.39 4.73
C TYR A 157 -13.68 -25.51 3.83
N ASN A 158 -12.75 -26.32 4.34
CA ASN A 158 -12.05 -27.39 3.60
C ASN A 158 -13.00 -28.51 3.13
N ARG A 159 -14.26 -28.56 3.58
CA ARG A 159 -15.24 -29.51 3.02
C ARG A 159 -15.58 -29.20 1.56
N ASN A 160 -15.71 -27.91 1.23
CA ASN A 160 -16.19 -27.47 -0.08
C ASN A 160 -15.22 -26.50 -0.80
N HIS A 161 -14.21 -25.99 -0.10
CA HIS A 161 -13.23 -25.01 -0.61
C HIS A 161 -13.83 -23.69 -1.08
N ASP A 162 -15.05 -23.40 -0.62
CA ASP A 162 -15.83 -22.24 -1.01
C ASP A 162 -16.27 -21.43 0.21
N MET A 163 -16.28 -20.11 0.06
CA MET A 163 -16.59 -19.18 1.14
C MET A 163 -18.08 -18.83 1.13
N THR A 164 -18.89 -19.60 1.85
CA THR A 164 -20.33 -19.33 1.96
C THR A 164 -20.61 -18.09 2.84
N PRO A 165 -21.77 -17.41 2.66
CA PRO A 165 -22.15 -16.27 3.49
C PRO A 165 -22.17 -16.57 5.00
N GLU A 166 -22.61 -17.77 5.39
CA GLU A 166 -22.67 -18.20 6.78
C GLU A 166 -21.26 -18.38 7.37
N LEU A 167 -20.35 -18.93 6.57
CA LEU A 167 -18.95 -19.11 6.97
C LEU A 167 -18.24 -17.75 7.07
N ASP A 168 -18.44 -16.87 6.10
CA ASP A 168 -17.90 -15.50 6.12
C ASP A 168 -18.41 -14.73 7.35
N ALA A 169 -19.69 -14.87 7.70
CA ALA A 169 -20.26 -14.25 8.89
C ALA A 169 -19.61 -14.76 10.20
N ARG A 170 -19.20 -16.03 10.26
CA ARG A 170 -18.48 -16.57 11.41
C ARG A 170 -17.04 -16.04 11.50
N PHE A 171 -16.35 -15.89 10.36
CA PHE A 171 -15.07 -15.17 10.32
C PHE A 171 -15.23 -13.71 10.77
N ALA A 172 -16.30 -13.03 10.35
CA ALA A 172 -16.59 -11.67 10.77
C ALA A 172 -16.82 -11.58 12.30
N ALA A 173 -17.49 -12.57 12.90
CA ALA A 173 -17.69 -12.64 14.34
C ALA A 173 -16.37 -12.80 15.10
N LEU A 174 -15.52 -13.74 14.67
CA LEU A 174 -14.18 -13.95 15.22
C LEU A 174 -13.31 -12.68 15.08
N ALA A 175 -13.38 -12.02 13.92
CA ALA A 175 -12.68 -10.76 13.70
C ALA A 175 -13.15 -9.66 14.66
N ARG A 176 -14.47 -9.54 14.90
CA ARG A 176 -15.02 -8.56 15.85
C ARG A 176 -14.48 -8.79 17.26
N GLU A 177 -14.46 -10.04 17.73
CA GLU A 177 -13.91 -10.39 19.04
C GLU A 177 -12.45 -9.95 19.16
N ARG A 178 -11.62 -10.31 18.18
CA ARG A 178 -10.19 -9.95 18.15
C ARG A 178 -9.94 -8.45 18.08
N VAL A 179 -10.75 -7.71 17.32
CA VAL A 179 -10.66 -6.24 17.25
C VAL A 179 -11.08 -5.59 18.57
N HIS A 180 -12.13 -6.11 19.21
CA HIS A 180 -12.60 -5.60 20.50
C HIS A 180 -11.58 -5.85 21.63
N ALA A 181 -10.96 -7.03 21.65
CA ALA A 181 -9.95 -7.38 22.64
C ALA A 181 -8.64 -6.57 22.49
N ALA A 182 -8.25 -6.20 21.26
CA ALA A 182 -6.98 -5.52 21.00
C ALA A 182 -7.10 -4.44 19.89
N PRO A 183 -7.81 -3.32 20.14
CA PRO A 183 -8.07 -2.31 19.12
C PRO A 183 -6.79 -1.61 18.64
N LEU A 184 -5.85 -1.30 19.55
CA LEU A 184 -4.57 -0.66 19.17
C LEU A 184 -3.72 -1.55 18.27
N ARG A 185 -3.74 -2.87 18.50
CA ARG A 185 -3.07 -3.84 17.62
C ARG A 185 -3.69 -3.83 16.23
N TYR A 186 -5.01 -3.78 16.13
CA TYR A 186 -5.71 -3.78 14.83
C TYR A 186 -5.52 -2.48 14.05
N TYR A 187 -5.72 -1.32 14.69
CA TYR A 187 -5.74 -0.03 13.99
C TYR A 187 -4.37 0.60 13.79
N LEU A 188 -3.39 0.31 14.64
CA LEU A 188 -2.06 0.94 14.59
C LEU A 188 -0.94 -0.09 14.45
N GLY A 189 -0.93 -1.11 15.31
CA GLY A 189 0.17 -2.08 15.39
C GLY A 189 0.35 -2.88 14.09
N LEU A 190 -0.69 -3.60 13.65
CA LEU A 190 -0.63 -4.43 12.46
C LEU A 190 -0.37 -3.63 11.18
N PRO A 191 -1.03 -2.48 10.92
CA PRO A 191 -0.66 -1.62 9.80
C PRO A 191 0.81 -1.20 9.81
N ALA A 192 1.36 -0.82 10.97
CA ALA A 192 2.78 -0.45 11.08
C ALA A 192 3.71 -1.64 10.78
N VAL A 193 3.38 -2.84 11.28
CA VAL A 193 4.16 -4.06 10.99
C VAL A 193 4.08 -4.44 9.52
N ARG A 194 2.90 -4.35 8.88
CA ARG A 194 2.75 -4.57 7.44
C ARG A 194 3.64 -3.64 6.63
N ILE A 195 3.62 -2.35 6.97
CA ILE A 195 4.48 -1.35 6.32
C ILE A 195 5.95 -1.74 6.49
N ALA A 196 6.37 -2.09 7.70
CA ALA A 196 7.75 -2.51 7.96
C ALA A 196 8.13 -3.76 7.17
N ASP A 197 7.29 -4.80 7.14
CA ASP A 197 7.52 -6.03 6.37
C ASP A 197 7.66 -5.71 4.88
N MET A 198 6.72 -4.98 4.28
CA MET A 198 6.79 -4.63 2.85
C MET A 198 8.03 -3.81 2.49
N TRP A 199 8.48 -2.91 3.37
CA TRP A 199 9.68 -2.11 3.14
C TRP A 199 10.97 -2.91 3.30
N LEU A 200 11.07 -3.76 4.33
CA LEU A 200 12.32 -4.36 4.77
C LEU A 200 12.54 -5.79 4.25
N ARG A 201 11.48 -6.50 3.87
CA ARG A 201 11.56 -7.89 3.38
C ARG A 201 12.50 -8.02 2.17
N PRO A 202 13.35 -9.06 2.14
CA PRO A 202 14.06 -9.47 0.94
C PRO A 202 13.07 -9.69 -0.20
N ARG A 203 13.24 -8.96 -1.30
CA ARG A 203 12.33 -8.95 -2.46
C ARG A 203 12.64 -10.12 -3.39
N VAL A 204 12.40 -11.33 -2.88
CA VAL A 204 12.69 -12.60 -3.55
C VAL A 204 11.42 -13.39 -3.85
N GLU A 205 10.24 -12.76 -3.76
CA GLU A 205 8.93 -13.40 -3.96
C GLU A 205 8.70 -14.00 -5.35
N LEU A 206 9.49 -13.59 -6.36
CA LEU A 206 9.47 -14.13 -7.71
C LEU A 206 10.55 -15.20 -7.95
N LEU A 207 11.37 -15.48 -6.95
CA LEU A 207 12.43 -16.49 -6.99
C LEU A 207 11.93 -17.74 -6.27
N PRO A 208 12.47 -18.93 -6.57
CA PRO A 208 12.08 -20.18 -5.91
C PRO A 208 12.66 -20.32 -4.49
N SER A 209 13.00 -19.20 -3.83
CA SER A 209 13.48 -19.17 -2.44
C SER A 209 12.33 -19.29 -1.45
N ASP A 210 12.60 -19.86 -0.28
CA ASP A 210 11.64 -19.91 0.82
C ASP A 210 11.26 -18.48 1.26
N PRO A 211 9.96 -18.11 1.27
CA PRO A 211 9.53 -16.79 1.73
C PRO A 211 9.79 -16.55 3.24
N ARG A 212 10.06 -17.61 4.01
CA ARG A 212 10.45 -17.58 5.43
C ARG A 212 11.98 -17.50 5.60
N TRP A 213 12.58 -16.54 4.91
CA TRP A 213 14.03 -16.30 4.88
C TRP A 213 14.72 -16.19 6.26
N TRP A 214 13.98 -15.89 7.33
CA TRP A 214 14.50 -15.80 8.71
C TRP A 214 14.63 -17.14 9.42
N GLU A 215 14.07 -18.23 8.88
CA GLU A 215 14.20 -19.56 9.48
C GLU A 215 15.54 -20.22 9.13
N PHE A 216 16.27 -19.70 8.14
CA PHE A 216 17.56 -20.21 7.68
C PHE A 216 17.55 -21.69 7.28
N ASN A 217 16.37 -22.20 6.87
CA ASN A 217 16.15 -23.62 6.52
C ASN A 217 16.19 -23.89 5.00
N ASP A 218 16.46 -22.86 4.19
CA ASP A 218 16.50 -22.96 2.72
C ASP A 218 17.87 -23.49 2.22
N ASP A 219 17.97 -23.86 0.94
CA ASP A 219 19.25 -24.13 0.28
C ASP A 219 20.17 -22.92 0.47
N GLY A 220 21.43 -23.17 0.84
CA GLY A 220 22.43 -22.13 1.06
C GLY A 220 22.55 -21.13 -0.10
N ARG A 221 22.28 -21.55 -1.35
CA ARG A 221 22.22 -20.65 -2.50
C ARG A 221 21.07 -19.64 -2.41
N TRP A 222 19.85 -20.10 -2.15
CA TRP A 222 18.66 -19.24 -2.07
C TRP A 222 18.66 -18.39 -0.81
N LEU A 223 19.16 -18.93 0.30
CA LEU A 223 19.40 -18.16 1.51
C LEU A 223 20.38 -17.00 1.27
N ALA A 224 21.49 -17.26 0.57
CA ALA A 224 22.45 -16.21 0.23
C ALA A 224 21.82 -15.12 -0.66
N VAL A 225 21.01 -15.50 -1.65
CA VAL A 225 20.27 -14.54 -2.50
C VAL A 225 19.33 -13.67 -1.66
N SER A 226 18.53 -14.28 -0.78
CA SER A 226 17.64 -13.57 0.14
C SER A 226 18.38 -12.57 1.02
N LEU A 227 19.51 -12.98 1.62
CA LEU A 227 20.31 -12.09 2.47
C LEU A 227 20.92 -10.93 1.67
N VAL A 228 21.47 -11.20 0.48
CA VAL A 228 22.04 -10.17 -0.40
C VAL A 228 20.99 -9.14 -0.81
N PHE A 229 19.80 -9.60 -1.23
CA PHE A 229 18.70 -8.71 -1.61
C PHE A 229 18.19 -7.89 -0.41
N GLY A 230 18.13 -8.51 0.77
CA GLY A 230 17.81 -7.83 2.02
C GLY A 230 18.80 -6.71 2.35
N ILE A 231 20.10 -6.98 2.24
CA ILE A 231 21.17 -5.99 2.48
C ILE A 231 21.10 -4.86 1.45
N VAL A 232 20.95 -5.17 0.16
CA VAL A 232 20.85 -4.15 -0.90
C VAL A 232 19.65 -3.23 -0.65
N ASN A 233 18.48 -3.79 -0.32
CA ASN A 233 17.31 -3.01 0.08
C ASN A 233 17.61 -2.10 1.28
N LEU A 234 18.22 -2.66 2.34
CA LEU A 234 18.55 -1.89 3.53
C LEU A 234 19.50 -0.72 3.22
N VAL A 235 20.49 -0.93 2.35
CA VAL A 235 21.39 0.13 1.87
C VAL A 235 20.61 1.24 1.17
N TYR A 236 19.68 0.92 0.27
CA TYR A 236 18.84 1.93 -0.38
C TYR A 236 18.00 2.74 0.61
N VAL A 237 17.34 2.06 1.55
CA VAL A 237 16.51 2.72 2.57
C VAL A 237 17.36 3.59 3.49
N ALA A 238 18.53 3.11 3.93
CA ALA A 238 19.45 3.85 4.78
C ALA A 238 20.03 5.09 4.07
N LEU A 239 20.44 4.95 2.81
CA LEU A 239 20.93 6.07 2.01
C LEU A 239 19.83 7.11 1.75
N ALA A 240 18.59 6.68 1.49
CA ALA A 240 17.47 7.60 1.35
C ALA A 240 17.16 8.38 2.64
N ALA A 241 17.19 7.70 3.79
CA ALA A 241 17.03 8.35 5.09
C ALA A 241 18.18 9.34 5.37
N ALA A 242 19.42 8.96 5.13
CA ALA A 242 20.59 9.83 5.27
C ALA A 242 20.52 11.03 4.32
N GLY A 243 20.09 10.81 3.07
CA GLY A 243 19.89 11.85 2.07
C GLY A 243 18.81 12.84 2.47
N LEU A 244 17.69 12.37 3.03
CA LEU A 244 16.63 13.21 3.56
C LEU A 244 17.13 14.09 4.72
N LEU A 245 17.88 13.52 5.67
CA LEU A 245 18.47 14.25 6.80
C LEU A 245 19.51 15.29 6.37
N ARG A 246 20.23 15.03 5.28
CA ARG A 246 21.25 15.94 4.73
C ARG A 246 20.64 17.03 3.84
N SER A 247 19.49 16.77 3.24
CA SER A 247 18.81 17.72 2.36
C SER A 247 18.29 18.92 3.15
N ARG A 248 18.70 20.13 2.74
CA ARG A 248 18.13 21.40 3.25
C ARG A 248 17.06 21.98 2.32
N GLU A 249 17.05 21.52 1.08
CA GLU A 249 16.07 21.89 0.07
C GLU A 249 14.80 21.08 0.26
N VAL A 250 13.76 21.73 0.79
CA VAL A 250 12.43 21.13 0.95
C VAL A 250 11.68 21.08 -0.39
N PHE A 251 12.10 21.90 -1.36
CA PHE A 251 11.42 22.06 -2.64
C PHE A 251 11.57 20.80 -3.50
N GLY A 252 10.45 20.15 -3.83
CA GLY A 252 10.41 18.88 -4.56
C GLY A 252 10.59 17.64 -3.68
N VAL A 253 11.45 17.69 -2.66
CA VAL A 253 11.65 16.58 -1.70
C VAL A 253 10.36 16.25 -0.94
N ALA A 254 9.61 17.27 -0.52
CA ALA A 254 8.36 17.05 0.22
C ALA A 254 7.31 16.29 -0.60
N LEU A 255 7.28 16.42 -1.93
CA LEU A 255 6.38 15.63 -2.78
C LEU A 255 6.69 14.13 -2.67
N PHE A 256 7.97 13.76 -2.76
CA PHE A 256 8.41 12.37 -2.65
C PHE A 256 8.12 11.80 -1.26
N VAL A 257 8.35 12.58 -0.21
CA VAL A 257 8.02 12.19 1.17
C VAL A 257 6.52 11.97 1.33
N ILE A 258 5.69 12.92 0.87
CA ILE A 258 4.22 12.78 0.92
C ILE A 258 3.76 11.54 0.15
N PHE A 259 4.31 11.30 -1.04
CA PHE A 259 3.99 10.11 -1.83
C PHE A 259 4.31 8.81 -1.09
N MET A 260 5.54 8.68 -0.57
CA MET A 260 5.94 7.49 0.19
C MET A 260 5.08 7.28 1.44
N LEU A 261 4.74 8.35 2.16
CA LEU A 261 3.88 8.29 3.35
C LEU A 261 2.46 7.86 3.00
N LEU A 262 1.81 8.54 2.04
CA LEU A 262 0.44 8.20 1.61
C LEU A 262 0.37 6.76 1.10
N ARG A 263 1.34 6.34 0.29
CA ARG A 263 1.41 4.97 -0.22
C ARG A 263 1.61 3.97 0.90
N SER A 264 2.54 4.22 1.83
CA SER A 264 2.76 3.32 2.96
C SER A 264 1.51 3.18 3.83
N VAL A 265 0.85 4.29 4.17
CA VAL A 265 -0.39 4.28 4.97
C VAL A 265 -1.52 3.52 4.24
N PHE A 266 -1.68 3.78 2.93
CA PHE A 266 -2.66 3.07 2.12
C PHE A 266 -2.39 1.56 2.10
N LEU A 267 -1.15 1.14 1.84
CA LEU A 267 -0.78 -0.28 1.78
C LEU A 267 -0.90 -0.96 3.15
N GLY A 268 -0.56 -0.27 4.25
CA GLY A 268 -0.75 -0.80 5.61
C GLY A 268 -2.22 -1.05 5.97
N SER A 269 -3.16 -0.39 5.26
CA SER A 269 -4.60 -0.58 5.42
C SER A 269 -5.16 -1.81 4.70
N LEU A 270 -4.38 -2.40 3.79
CA LEU A 270 -4.75 -3.61 3.04
C LEU A 270 -4.48 -4.87 3.86
N GLU A 271 -5.25 -5.90 3.54
CA GLU A 271 -5.22 -7.25 4.11
C GLU A 271 -4.05 -8.08 3.58
N ASN A 272 -3.57 -7.77 2.37
CA ASN A 272 -2.51 -8.48 1.65
C ASN A 272 -1.22 -7.63 1.54
N PRO A 273 -0.39 -7.56 2.59
CA PRO A 273 0.91 -6.90 2.50
C PRO A 273 1.83 -7.66 1.53
N GLU A 274 2.23 -7.00 0.44
CA GLU A 274 3.14 -7.58 -0.54
C GLU A 274 4.31 -6.63 -0.85
N PRO A 275 5.57 -7.11 -0.85
CA PRO A 275 6.75 -6.26 -1.04
C PRO A 275 6.73 -5.48 -2.35
N ARG A 276 6.23 -6.09 -3.43
CA ARG A 276 6.09 -5.46 -4.75
C ARG A 276 5.33 -4.13 -4.74
N TYR A 277 4.43 -3.90 -3.79
CA TYR A 277 3.69 -2.64 -3.71
C TYR A 277 4.54 -1.45 -3.27
N THR A 278 5.64 -1.68 -2.54
CA THR A 278 6.58 -0.61 -2.15
C THR A 278 7.61 -0.29 -3.22
N LEU A 279 7.75 -1.12 -4.27
CA LEU A 279 8.70 -0.88 -5.36
C LEU A 279 8.43 0.42 -6.12
N GLU A 280 7.17 0.85 -6.19
CA GLU A 280 6.84 2.14 -6.82
C GLU A 280 7.38 3.35 -6.05
N CYS A 281 7.78 3.18 -4.78
CA CYS A 281 8.50 4.21 -4.04
C CYS A 281 9.99 4.29 -4.43
N TYR A 282 10.57 3.28 -5.06
CA TYR A 282 12.03 3.22 -5.26
C TYR A 282 12.61 4.34 -6.12
N PRO A 283 11.94 4.85 -7.17
CA PRO A 283 12.41 6.05 -7.85
C PRO A 283 12.61 7.23 -6.87
N ALA A 284 11.68 7.43 -5.93
CA ALA A 284 11.79 8.44 -4.89
C ALA A 284 12.93 8.13 -3.89
N VAL A 285 13.06 6.86 -3.47
CA VAL A 285 14.16 6.40 -2.60
C VAL A 285 15.52 6.67 -3.25
N ILE A 286 15.69 6.35 -4.52
CA ILE A 286 16.93 6.56 -5.28
C ILE A 286 17.26 8.06 -5.40
N VAL A 287 16.26 8.89 -5.71
CA VAL A 287 16.42 10.35 -5.76
C VAL A 287 16.87 10.89 -4.39
N LEU A 288 16.25 10.45 -3.30
CA LEU A 288 16.65 10.84 -1.94
C LEU A 288 18.06 10.35 -1.59
N ALA A 289 18.39 9.10 -1.92
CA ALA A 289 19.71 8.52 -1.71
C ALA A 289 20.81 9.30 -2.45
N SER A 290 20.53 9.81 -3.65
CA SER A 290 21.49 10.60 -4.43
C SER A 290 21.97 11.87 -3.72
N ALA A 291 21.15 12.43 -2.82
CA ALA A 291 21.49 13.63 -2.05
C ALA A 291 22.69 13.43 -1.11
N VAL A 292 23.00 12.19 -0.74
CA VAL A 292 24.21 11.84 0.04
C VAL A 292 25.48 12.15 -0.75
N PHE A 293 25.46 11.88 -2.06
CA PHE A 293 26.62 12.02 -2.95
C PHE A 293 26.75 13.41 -3.57
N HIS A 294 25.73 14.25 -3.43
CA HIS A 294 25.81 15.63 -3.91
C HIS A 294 26.85 16.42 -3.09
N ARG A 295 27.91 16.87 -3.77
CA ARG A 295 28.93 17.73 -3.18
C ARG A 295 28.28 19.08 -2.86
N ARG A 296 28.53 19.59 -1.64
CA ARG A 296 28.19 20.98 -1.31
C ARG A 296 29.14 21.85 -2.16
N ALA A 297 28.61 22.49 -3.19
CA ALA A 297 29.29 23.60 -3.84
C ALA A 297 29.25 24.83 -2.91
#